data_AF-A0A432MEC6-F1
#
_entry.id   AF-A0A432MEC6-F1
#
_cell.length_a   1.000
_cell.length_b   1.000
_cell.length_c   1.000
_cell.angle_alpha   90.00
_cell.angle_beta   90.00
_cell.angle_gamma   90.00
#
_symmetry.space_group_name_H-M   'P 1'
#
loop_
_entity.id
_entity.type
_entity.pdbx_description
1 polymer ?
#
loop_
_entity_poly.entity_id
_entity_poly.type
_entity_poly.pdbx_seq_one_letter_code
_entity_poly.pdbx_strand_id
1 'polypeptide(L)'
;MPIKTCAWVRARLPLLAGGESLGLDRWVVEPHLVRCADCRRRLEALRAAQHALAAASAEDPVPADSPPLWPDLARRLRQARRPRVRTAWGFERPRERAWAWSLAGLAAGLLVAASLIGLGARHDRRIKDIVDEYVPLPLSPLLTDDRPRLLKPEDPAQFERRRSRPRPTSPYRESHAAAHPDPIPLPPSPPAVPIGHDDPPPVELTQ
;
A
#
# COMPACT_ATOMS: atom_id res chain seq x y z
N MET A 1 5.63 -21.25 -24.29
CA MET A 1 5.42 -20.11 -23.37
C MET A 1 6.66 -19.22 -23.41
N PRO A 2 6.52 -17.90 -23.64
CA PRO A 2 7.66 -17.01 -23.67
C PRO A 2 8.37 -17.01 -22.31
N ILE A 3 9.68 -17.24 -22.32
CA ILE A 3 10.51 -17.18 -21.12
C ILE A 3 10.51 -15.72 -20.68
N LYS A 4 9.90 -15.40 -19.52
CA LYS A 4 9.92 -14.03 -19.00
C LYS A 4 11.37 -13.57 -18.80
N THR A 5 11.62 -12.31 -19.15
CA THR A 5 12.96 -11.74 -19.14
C THR A 5 13.51 -11.62 -17.71
N CYS A 6 14.84 -11.63 -17.57
CA CYS A 6 15.49 -11.43 -16.26
C CYS A 6 15.05 -10.11 -15.60
N ALA A 7 14.79 -9.06 -16.39
CA ALA A 7 14.30 -7.78 -15.87
C ALA A 7 12.95 -7.92 -15.15
N TRP A 8 12.00 -8.65 -15.75
CA TRP A 8 10.69 -8.90 -15.15
C TRP A 8 10.79 -9.70 -13.85
N VAL A 9 11.67 -10.72 -13.81
CA VAL A 9 11.91 -11.55 -12.62
C VAL A 9 12.58 -10.73 -11.52
N ARG A 10 13.61 -9.93 -11.86
CA ARG A 10 14.35 -9.09 -10.91
C ARG A 10 13.46 -8.10 -10.16
N ALA A 11 12.44 -7.54 -10.81
CA ALA A 11 11.47 -6.64 -10.17
C ALA A 11 10.65 -7.32 -9.06
N ARG A 12 10.57 -8.66 -9.04
CA ARG A 12 9.77 -9.47 -8.11
C ARG A 12 10.58 -10.22 -7.06
N LEU A 13 11.90 -10.30 -7.22
CA LEU A 13 12.78 -10.95 -6.24
C LEU A 13 12.68 -10.36 -4.83
N PRO A 14 12.50 -9.04 -4.62
CA PRO A 14 12.36 -8.49 -3.27
C PRO A 14 11.14 -9.04 -2.52
N LEU A 15 10.01 -9.19 -3.21
CA LEU A 15 8.77 -9.75 -2.65
C LEU A 15 8.98 -11.22 -2.24
N LEU A 16 9.64 -11.99 -3.12
CA LEU A 16 9.96 -13.40 -2.84
C LEU A 16 10.97 -13.55 -1.70
N ALA A 17 11.94 -12.63 -1.58
CA ALA A 17 12.90 -12.63 -0.49
C ALA A 17 12.18 -12.39 0.85
N GLY A 18 11.28 -11.39 0.90
CA GLY A 18 10.53 -11.02 2.10
C GLY A 18 9.44 -12.00 2.53
N GLY A 19 9.30 -13.15 1.85
CA GLY A 19 8.24 -14.12 2.12
C GLY A 19 6.84 -13.64 1.74
N GLU A 20 6.72 -12.51 1.02
CA GLU A 20 5.44 -12.00 0.57
C GLU A 20 4.90 -12.88 -0.57
N SER A 21 3.58 -13.11 -0.57
CA SER A 21 2.96 -13.97 -1.57
C SER A 21 2.99 -13.30 -2.95
N LEU A 22 3.77 -13.86 -3.88
CA LEU A 22 3.70 -13.49 -5.31
C LEU A 22 2.38 -13.92 -5.99
N GLY A 23 1.53 -14.69 -5.30
CA GLY A 23 0.31 -15.25 -5.87
C GLY A 23 0.61 -16.07 -7.13
N LEU A 24 -0.08 -15.73 -8.23
CA LEU A 24 0.09 -16.39 -9.53
C LEU A 24 1.49 -16.19 -10.15
N ASP A 25 2.21 -15.12 -9.80
CA ASP A 25 3.53 -14.85 -10.38
C ASP A 25 4.61 -15.85 -9.90
N ARG A 26 4.36 -16.55 -8.78
CA ARG A 26 5.26 -17.57 -8.23
C ARG A 26 5.58 -18.68 -9.23
N TRP A 27 4.55 -19.16 -9.92
CA TRP A 27 4.63 -20.21 -10.94
C TRP A 27 5.55 -19.86 -12.12
N VAL A 28 5.79 -18.57 -12.35
CA VAL A 28 6.67 -18.11 -13.43
C VAL A 28 8.07 -17.81 -12.92
N VAL A 29 8.20 -17.28 -11.71
CA VAL A 29 9.50 -16.92 -11.12
C VAL A 29 10.31 -18.17 -10.74
N GLU A 30 9.69 -19.18 -10.12
CA GLU A 30 10.40 -20.38 -9.66
C GLU A 30 11.11 -21.14 -10.80
N PRO A 31 10.45 -21.47 -11.93
CA PRO A 31 11.13 -22.14 -13.04
C PRO A 31 12.27 -21.31 -13.64
N HIS A 32 12.15 -19.98 -13.63
CA HIS A 32 13.23 -19.11 -14.10
C HIS A 32 14.46 -19.18 -13.20
N LEU A 33 14.27 -19.23 -11.86
CA LEU A 33 15.37 -19.34 -10.90
C LEU A 33 16.14 -20.66 -11.01
N VAL A 34 15.48 -21.73 -11.46
CA VAL A 34 16.16 -23.00 -11.77
C VAL A 34 17.14 -22.83 -12.94
N ARG A 35 16.79 -22.00 -13.93
CA ARG A 35 17.57 -21.83 -15.18
C ARG A 35 18.56 -20.67 -15.15
N CYS A 36 18.32 -19.63 -14.34
CA CYS A 36 19.13 -18.42 -14.31
C CYS A 36 19.92 -18.30 -12.99
N ALA A 37 21.23 -18.56 -13.05
CA ALA A 37 22.13 -18.45 -11.89
C ALA A 37 22.25 -17.02 -11.35
N ASP A 38 22.20 -16.00 -12.21
CA ASP A 38 22.28 -14.59 -11.77
C ASP A 38 21.08 -14.17 -10.93
N CYS A 39 19.87 -14.53 -11.35
CA CYS A 39 18.65 -14.25 -10.59
C CYS A 39 18.66 -15.00 -9.26
N ARG A 40 19.23 -16.20 -9.21
CA ARG A 40 19.40 -16.97 -7.97
C ARG A 40 20.38 -16.31 -6.99
N ARG A 41 21.58 -15.95 -7.45
CA ARG A 41 22.57 -15.23 -6.63
C ARG A 41 21.99 -13.93 -6.07
N ARG A 42 21.21 -13.20 -6.87
CA ARG A 42 20.56 -11.96 -6.44
C ARG A 42 19.48 -12.21 -5.39
N LEU A 43 18.71 -13.29 -5.51
CA LEU A 43 17.73 -13.68 -4.50
C LEU A 43 18.41 -14.07 -3.18
N GLU A 44 19.51 -14.81 -3.23
CA GLU A 44 20.31 -15.17 -2.05
C GLU A 44 20.89 -13.92 -1.36
N ALA A 45 21.44 -12.98 -2.13
CA ALA A 45 21.91 -11.71 -1.59
C ALA A 45 20.80 -10.89 -0.91
N LEU A 46 19.59 -10.85 -1.51
CA LEU A 46 18.44 -10.19 -0.90
C LEU A 46 18.02 -10.86 0.42
N ARG A 47 18.00 -12.19 0.47
CA ARG A 47 17.70 -12.95 1.70
C ARG A 47 18.76 -12.73 2.78
N ALA A 48 20.04 -12.70 2.42
CA ALA A 48 21.11 -12.40 3.35
C ALA A 48 20.99 -10.99 3.94
N ALA A 49 20.68 -9.99 3.10
CA ALA A 49 20.44 -8.62 3.55
C ALA A 49 19.23 -8.52 4.49
N GLN A 50 18.13 -9.22 4.18
CA GLN A 50 16.96 -9.26 5.07
C GLN A 50 17.25 -9.97 6.39
N HIS A 51 18.00 -11.06 6.38
CA HIS A 51 18.45 -11.72 7.61
C HIS A 51 19.31 -10.80 8.47
N ALA A 52 20.23 -10.04 7.86
CA ALA A 52 21.04 -9.07 8.58
C ALA A 52 20.19 -7.95 9.21
N LEU A 53 19.20 -7.43 8.47
CA LEU A 53 18.25 -6.45 9.00
C LEU A 53 17.39 -7.02 10.14
N ALA A 54 16.92 -8.27 9.99
CA ALA A 54 16.14 -8.94 11.02
C ALA A 54 16.96 -9.17 12.30
N ALA A 55 18.21 -9.59 12.16
CA ALA A 55 19.14 -9.75 13.27
C ALA A 55 19.42 -8.40 13.97
N ALA A 56 19.68 -7.35 13.19
CA ALA A 56 19.88 -6.00 13.74
C ALA A 56 18.63 -5.46 14.44
N SER A 57 17.43 -5.88 14.03
CA SER A 57 16.18 -5.50 14.70
C SER A 57 15.85 -6.32 15.94
N ALA A 58 16.50 -7.48 16.13
CA ALA A 58 16.30 -8.33 17.30
C ALA A 58 17.05 -7.83 18.53
N GLU A 59 18.11 -7.04 18.33
CA GLU A 59 18.70 -6.23 19.39
C GLU A 59 17.67 -5.17 19.76
N ASP A 60 16.95 -5.37 20.87
CA ASP A 60 15.97 -4.41 21.36
C ASP A 60 16.74 -3.15 21.76
N PRO A 61 16.67 -2.05 20.97
CA PRO A 61 17.48 -0.87 21.23
C PRO A 61 16.95 -0.09 22.43
N VAL A 62 15.83 -0.53 23.01
CA VAL A 62 15.12 0.09 24.11
C VAL A 62 15.53 -0.63 25.40
N PRO A 63 16.26 0.04 26.31
CA PRO A 63 16.53 -0.50 27.64
C PRO A 63 15.23 -0.97 28.30
N ALA A 64 15.25 -2.10 29.01
CA ALA A 64 14.08 -2.65 29.69
C ALA A 64 13.39 -1.65 30.64
N ASP A 65 14.15 -0.68 31.16
CA ASP A 65 13.68 0.37 32.06
C ASP A 65 13.09 1.60 31.33
N SER A 66 12.99 1.55 30.00
CA SER A 66 12.44 2.67 29.24
C SER A 66 10.93 2.78 29.47
N PRO A 67 10.41 3.98 29.74
CA PRO A 67 8.98 4.18 29.91
C PRO A 67 8.24 3.78 28.63
N PRO A 68 7.06 3.13 28.74
CA PRO A 68 6.33 2.65 27.57
C PRO A 68 5.93 3.85 26.69
N LEU A 69 6.41 3.87 25.45
CA LEU A 69 6.07 4.90 24.46
C LEU A 69 4.65 4.73 23.88
N TRP A 70 4.07 3.53 24.07
CA TRP A 70 2.78 3.16 23.50
C TRP A 70 1.59 4.04 23.93
N PRO A 71 1.44 4.45 25.20
CA PRO A 71 0.34 5.32 25.62
C PRO A 71 0.38 6.69 24.95
N ASP A 72 1.57 7.26 24.72
CA ASP A 72 1.72 8.55 24.04
C ASP A 72 1.45 8.40 22.53
N LEU A 73 2.00 7.35 21.90
CA LEU A 73 1.70 7.04 20.50
C LEU A 73 0.20 6.81 20.26
N ALA A 74 -0.45 6.01 21.10
CA ALA A 74 -1.89 5.74 21.03
C ALA A 74 -2.72 7.02 21.22
N ARG A 75 -2.27 7.94 22.10
CA ARG A 75 -2.89 9.26 22.26
C ARG A 75 -2.76 10.09 20.98
N ARG A 76 -1.57 10.16 20.38
CA ARG A 76 -1.33 10.86 19.11
C ARG A 76 -2.14 10.28 17.95
N LEU A 77 -2.22 8.95 17.85
CA LEU A 77 -3.04 8.27 16.84
C LEU A 77 -4.53 8.57 17.02
N ARG A 78 -5.05 8.58 18.26
CA ARG A 78 -6.44 8.98 18.53
C ARG A 78 -6.69 10.45 18.18
N GLN A 79 -5.75 11.34 18.49
CA GLN A 79 -5.84 12.75 18.13
C GLN A 79 -5.78 12.95 16.61
N ALA A 80 -4.94 12.21 15.89
CA ALA A 80 -4.85 12.26 14.43
C ALA A 80 -6.07 11.64 13.74
N ARG A 81 -6.65 10.58 14.31
CA ARG A 81 -7.88 9.93 13.83
C ARG A 81 -9.14 10.69 14.17
N ARG A 82 -9.14 11.59 15.16
CA ARG A 82 -10.28 12.49 15.36
C ARG A 82 -10.45 13.23 14.04
N PRO A 83 -11.55 13.00 13.29
CA PRO A 83 -11.80 13.80 12.11
C PRO A 83 -11.77 15.22 12.62
N ARG A 84 -10.82 16.03 12.14
CA ARG A 84 -10.88 17.48 12.35
C ARG A 84 -12.29 17.81 11.92
N VAL A 85 -13.13 18.17 12.88
CA VAL A 85 -14.51 18.58 12.62
C VAL A 85 -14.30 19.73 11.65
N ARG A 86 -14.50 19.44 10.36
CA ARG A 86 -14.57 20.46 9.35
C ARG A 86 -15.71 21.29 9.86
N THR A 87 -15.38 22.44 10.43
CA THR A 87 -16.36 23.37 10.95
C THR A 87 -17.40 23.50 9.85
N ALA A 88 -18.65 23.19 10.19
CA ALA A 88 -19.77 23.15 9.24
C ALA A 88 -20.01 24.52 8.56
N TRP A 89 -19.25 25.53 8.97
CA TRP A 89 -19.22 26.87 8.41
C TRP A 89 -17.76 27.26 8.21
N GLY A 90 -17.38 27.45 6.94
CA GLY A 90 -16.03 27.85 6.55
C GLY A 90 -15.65 27.37 5.15
N PHE A 91 -16.45 27.72 4.15
CA PHE A 91 -15.88 28.03 2.83
C PHE A 91 -14.66 28.96 3.08
N GLU A 92 -13.48 28.78 2.47
CA GLU A 92 -13.30 28.96 1.04
C GLU A 92 -12.20 28.09 0.42
N ARG A 93 -12.48 27.76 -0.84
CA ARG A 93 -11.59 27.16 -1.83
C ARG A 93 -10.41 28.10 -2.14
N PRO A 94 -9.16 27.60 -2.14
CA PRO A 94 -8.26 27.92 -3.26
C PRO A 94 -7.65 26.65 -3.90
N ARG A 95 -8.12 25.45 -3.53
CA ARG A 95 -7.52 24.20 -4.02
C ARG A 95 -7.89 23.86 -5.47
N GLU A 96 -8.99 24.37 -5.98
CA GLU A 96 -9.38 24.18 -7.39
C GLU A 96 -8.57 25.08 -8.35
N ARG A 97 -8.14 26.28 -7.92
CA ARG A 97 -7.22 27.14 -8.73
C ARG A 97 -5.79 26.62 -8.74
N ALA A 98 -5.29 26.08 -7.62
CA ALA A 98 -3.95 25.49 -7.58
C ALA A 98 -3.83 24.24 -8.48
N TRP A 99 -4.89 23.43 -8.56
CA TRP A 99 -4.86 22.23 -9.41
C TRP A 99 -4.90 22.54 -10.91
N ALA A 100 -5.66 23.58 -11.31
CA ALA A 100 -5.70 24.05 -12.70
C ALA A 100 -4.32 24.54 -13.19
N TRP A 101 -3.53 25.17 -12.32
CA TRP A 101 -2.17 25.62 -12.66
C TRP A 101 -1.19 24.44 -12.76
N SER A 102 -1.33 23.41 -11.92
CA SER A 102 -0.52 22.18 -12.07
C SER A 102 -0.89 21.37 -13.32
N LEU A 103 -2.14 21.38 -13.77
CA LEU A 103 -2.54 20.76 -15.04
C LEU A 103 -2.06 21.58 -16.24
N ALA A 104 -2.11 22.91 -16.17
CA ALA A 104 -1.56 23.79 -17.22
C ALA A 104 -0.04 23.62 -17.33
N GLY A 105 0.68 23.51 -16.21
CA GLY A 105 2.12 23.24 -16.20
C GLY A 105 2.48 21.86 -16.77
N LEU A 106 1.69 20.82 -16.46
CA LEU A 106 1.87 19.49 -17.05
C LEU A 106 1.59 19.46 -18.55
N ALA A 107 0.55 20.16 -19.02
CA ALA A 107 0.24 20.25 -20.44
C ALA A 107 1.33 20.99 -21.23
N ALA A 108 1.86 22.09 -20.68
CA ALA A 108 3.00 22.80 -21.28
C ALA A 108 4.27 21.95 -21.28
N GLY A 109 4.56 21.23 -20.19
CA GLY A 109 5.68 20.29 -20.11
C GLY A 109 5.57 19.13 -21.10
N LEU A 110 4.37 18.55 -21.26
CA LEU A 110 4.11 17.49 -22.24
C LEU A 110 4.24 17.98 -23.68
N LEU A 111 3.82 19.21 -23.98
CA LEU A 111 3.98 19.80 -25.31
C LEU A 111 5.46 20.07 -25.64
N VAL A 112 6.25 20.56 -24.69
CA VAL A 112 7.70 20.75 -24.88
C VAL A 112 8.42 19.41 -25.03
N ALA A 113 8.08 18.41 -24.20
CA ALA A 113 8.64 17.07 -24.33
C ALA A 113 8.24 16.41 -25.67
N ALA A 114 6.98 16.49 -26.07
CA ALA A 114 6.51 15.96 -27.36
C ALA A 114 7.12 16.71 -28.56
N SER A 115 7.38 18.02 -28.43
CA SER A 115 8.07 18.80 -29.46
C SER A 115 9.54 18.40 -29.59
N LEU A 116 10.25 18.25 -28.47
CA LEU A 116 11.64 17.77 -28.46
C LEU A 116 11.77 16.33 -28.98
N ILE A 117 10.82 15.46 -28.61
CA ILE A 117 10.74 14.09 -29.14
C ILE A 117 10.34 14.10 -30.62
N GLY A 118 9.44 14.98 -31.07
CA GLY A 118 9.02 15.09 -32.47
C GLY A 118 10.11 15.62 -33.39
N LEU A 119 10.95 16.54 -32.91
CA LEU A 119 12.12 17.04 -33.63
C LEU A 119 13.30 16.05 -33.57
N GLY A 120 13.49 15.33 -32.47
CA GLY A 120 14.56 14.32 -32.34
C GLY A 120 14.26 12.97 -33.01
N ALA A 121 13.01 12.50 -32.96
CA ALA A 121 12.62 11.19 -33.47
C ALA A 121 12.38 11.17 -34.99
N ARG A 122 12.33 12.33 -35.66
CA ARG A 122 12.25 12.39 -37.13
C ARG A 122 13.56 11.98 -37.83
N HIS A 123 14.64 11.74 -37.11
CA HIS A 123 15.93 11.38 -37.72
C HIS A 123 16.53 10.04 -37.33
N ASP A 124 15.89 9.26 -36.46
CA ASP A 124 16.42 7.95 -36.09
C ASP A 124 15.56 6.81 -36.64
N ARG A 125 15.93 6.32 -37.83
CA ARG A 125 15.29 5.15 -38.48
C ARG A 125 15.35 3.90 -37.59
N ARG A 126 16.32 3.83 -36.68
CA ARG A 126 16.55 2.69 -35.80
C ARG A 126 15.45 2.51 -34.75
N ILE A 127 14.80 3.60 -34.33
CA ILE A 127 13.70 3.54 -33.36
C ILE A 127 12.44 2.96 -34.00
N LYS A 128 12.19 3.23 -35.30
CA LYS A 128 11.07 2.62 -36.02
C LYS A 128 11.23 1.11 -36.11
N ASP A 129 12.43 0.62 -36.44
CA ASP A 129 12.68 -0.81 -36.51
C ASP A 129 12.50 -1.48 -35.14
N ILE A 130 12.94 -0.85 -34.05
CA ILE A 130 12.74 -1.37 -32.69
C ILE A 130 11.25 -1.35 -32.30
N VAL A 131 10.49 -0.31 -32.65
CA VAL A 131 9.06 -0.25 -32.32
C VAL A 131 8.25 -1.26 -33.13
N ASP A 132 8.55 -1.44 -34.41
CA ASP A 132 7.89 -2.46 -35.24
C ASP A 132 8.29 -3.89 -34.84
N GLU A 133 9.51 -4.10 -34.34
CA GLU A 133 9.97 -5.40 -33.82
C GLU A 133 9.39 -5.73 -32.43
N TYR A 134 9.18 -4.73 -31.57
CA TYR A 134 8.68 -4.92 -30.19
C TYR A 134 7.18 -4.72 -30.01
N VAL A 135 6.46 -4.19 -31.02
CA VAL A 135 4.99 -4.16 -31.03
C VAL A 135 4.48 -5.19 -32.06
N PRO A 136 4.56 -6.50 -31.76
CA PRO A 136 3.93 -7.49 -32.59
C PRO A 136 2.40 -7.38 -32.41
N LEU A 137 1.77 -7.01 -33.51
CA LEU A 137 0.33 -7.06 -33.80
C LEU A 137 -0.57 -5.99 -33.17
N PRO A 138 -1.50 -5.43 -33.97
CA PRO A 138 -2.55 -4.56 -33.47
C PRO A 138 -3.43 -5.36 -32.51
N LEU A 139 -3.64 -4.83 -31.29
CA LEU A 139 -4.62 -5.30 -30.30
C LEU A 139 -6.09 -5.12 -30.77
N SER A 140 -6.32 -5.11 -32.09
CA SER A 140 -7.59 -4.78 -32.72
C SER A 140 -8.67 -5.87 -32.72
N PRO A 141 -8.44 -7.17 -32.41
CA PRO A 141 -9.56 -8.10 -32.29
C PRO A 141 -10.02 -8.39 -30.85
N LEU A 142 -9.34 -7.92 -29.80
CA LEU A 142 -9.76 -8.18 -28.39
C LEU A 142 -10.61 -7.06 -27.77
N LEU A 143 -10.87 -5.99 -28.52
CA LEU A 143 -11.97 -5.06 -28.29
C LEU A 143 -13.19 -5.46 -29.14
N THR A 144 -13.54 -6.74 -29.18
CA THR A 144 -14.94 -7.09 -29.41
C THR A 144 -15.74 -6.43 -28.31
N ASP A 145 -16.71 -5.63 -28.74
CA ASP A 145 -17.56 -4.68 -28.02
C ASP A 145 -18.54 -5.36 -27.05
N ASP A 146 -18.09 -6.44 -26.41
CA ASP A 146 -18.85 -7.30 -25.50
C ASP A 146 -18.41 -7.08 -24.04
N ARG A 147 -17.88 -5.88 -23.75
CA ARG A 147 -17.93 -5.40 -22.37
C ARG A 147 -19.41 -5.18 -22.08
N PRO A 148 -19.99 -5.80 -21.04
CA PRO A 148 -21.33 -5.44 -20.60
C PRO A 148 -21.27 -3.96 -20.30
N ARG A 149 -21.85 -3.14 -21.19
CA ARG A 149 -22.05 -1.73 -20.93
C ARG A 149 -22.74 -1.72 -19.58
N LEU A 150 -22.08 -1.13 -18.58
CA LEU A 150 -22.76 -0.63 -17.40
C LEU A 150 -23.77 0.36 -17.96
N LEU A 151 -24.94 -0.15 -18.33
CA LEU A 151 -26.06 0.61 -18.84
C LEU A 151 -26.25 1.68 -17.79
N LYS A 152 -25.86 2.90 -18.15
CA LYS A 152 -26.26 4.07 -17.41
C LYS A 152 -27.78 3.98 -17.44
N PRO A 153 -28.45 3.69 -16.30
CA PRO A 153 -29.87 3.42 -16.34
C PRO A 153 -30.54 4.64 -16.97
N GLU A 154 -31.34 4.39 -18.01
CA GLU A 154 -31.98 5.43 -18.83
C GLU A 154 -32.88 6.34 -17.99
N ASP A 155 -33.31 5.85 -16.83
CA ASP A 155 -34.10 6.59 -15.87
C ASP A 155 -33.33 6.83 -14.55
N PRO A 156 -32.93 8.08 -14.23
CA PRO A 156 -32.32 8.41 -12.95
C PRO A 156 -33.26 8.15 -11.76
N ALA A 157 -34.58 8.16 -11.96
CA ALA A 157 -35.55 7.87 -10.89
C ALA A 157 -35.54 6.40 -10.45
N GLN A 158 -35.04 5.47 -11.28
CA GLN A 158 -34.80 4.08 -10.86
C GLN A 158 -33.69 3.97 -9.81
N PHE A 159 -32.68 4.86 -9.86
CA PHE A 159 -31.60 4.86 -8.87
C PHE A 159 -32.07 5.36 -7.51
N GLU A 160 -32.93 6.39 -7.49
CA GLU A 160 -33.54 6.89 -6.25
C GLU A 160 -34.47 5.85 -5.63
N ARG A 161 -35.25 5.13 -6.44
CA ARG A 161 -36.07 3.99 -5.97
C ARG A 161 -35.24 2.83 -5.41
N ARG A 162 -34.06 2.56 -5.97
CA ARG A 162 -33.14 1.54 -5.42
C ARG A 162 -32.47 1.99 -4.12
N ARG A 163 -32.19 3.29 -3.93
CA ARG A 163 -31.63 3.83 -2.68
C ARG A 163 -32.63 3.81 -1.52
N SER A 164 -33.92 3.95 -1.82
CA SER A 164 -35.01 4.01 -0.84
C SER A 164 -35.56 2.64 -0.45
N ARG A 165 -35.19 1.56 -1.16
CA ARG A 165 -35.53 0.21 -0.69
C ARG A 165 -34.73 -0.10 0.58
N PRO A 166 -35.39 -0.42 1.71
CA PRO A 166 -34.69 -0.90 2.89
C PRO A 166 -33.87 -2.12 2.48
N ARG A 167 -32.56 -2.05 2.74
CA ARG A 167 -31.63 -3.13 2.41
C ARG A 167 -32.16 -4.39 3.09
N PRO A 168 -32.48 -5.47 2.37
CA PRO A 168 -32.97 -6.68 3.00
C PRO A 168 -31.96 -7.08 4.07
N THR A 169 -32.41 -7.18 5.32
CA THR A 169 -31.58 -7.72 6.38
C THR A 169 -31.28 -9.15 5.96
N SER A 170 -30.03 -9.37 5.54
CA SER A 170 -29.57 -10.72 5.28
C SER A 170 -29.79 -11.50 6.58
N PRO A 171 -30.40 -12.70 6.54
CA PRO A 171 -30.60 -13.52 7.73
C PRO A 171 -29.27 -13.82 8.44
N TYR A 172 -28.15 -13.77 7.72
CA TYR A 172 -26.79 -13.82 8.27
C TYR A 172 -26.48 -12.66 9.24
N ARG A 173 -27.00 -11.46 8.97
CA ARG A 173 -26.77 -10.30 9.85
C ARG A 173 -27.58 -10.41 11.15
N GLU A 174 -28.78 -10.99 11.07
CA GLU A 174 -29.61 -11.24 12.25
C GLU A 174 -29.02 -12.34 13.13
N SER A 175 -28.47 -13.41 12.54
CA SER A 175 -27.78 -14.46 13.32
C SER A 175 -26.53 -13.97 14.06
N HIS A 176 -25.87 -12.92 13.57
CA HIS A 176 -24.72 -12.31 14.25
C HIS A 176 -25.07 -11.16 15.19
N ALA A 177 -26.22 -10.50 15.01
CA ALA A 177 -26.65 -9.42 15.90
C ALA A 177 -27.19 -9.95 17.25
N ALA A 178 -27.70 -11.18 17.28
CA ALA A 178 -28.17 -11.83 18.51
C ALA A 178 -27.03 -12.43 19.36
N ALA A 179 -25.82 -12.53 18.82
CA ALA A 179 -24.64 -12.93 19.58
C ALA A 179 -24.17 -11.74 20.43
N HIS A 180 -24.83 -11.53 21.57
CA HIS A 180 -24.26 -10.73 22.65
C HIS A 180 -22.92 -11.38 23.00
N PRO A 181 -21.78 -10.67 22.88
CA PRO A 181 -20.52 -11.22 23.34
C PRO A 181 -20.68 -11.51 24.83
N ASP A 182 -20.53 -12.77 25.21
CA ASP A 182 -20.46 -13.15 26.61
C ASP A 182 -19.45 -12.24 27.30
N PRO A 183 -19.76 -11.73 28.51
CA PRO A 183 -18.85 -10.88 29.25
C PRO A 183 -17.52 -11.63 29.38
N ILE A 184 -16.50 -11.12 28.69
CA ILE A 184 -15.15 -11.68 28.75
C ILE A 184 -14.79 -11.75 30.24
N PRO A 185 -14.49 -12.94 30.79
CA PRO A 185 -14.09 -13.05 32.17
C PRO A 185 -12.90 -12.14 32.38
N LEU A 186 -13.08 -11.11 33.21
CA LEU A 186 -12.00 -10.22 33.57
C LEU A 186 -10.89 -11.07 34.19
N PRO A 187 -9.64 -10.95 33.71
CA PRO A 187 -8.53 -11.65 34.35
C PRO A 187 -8.48 -11.23 35.82
N PRO A 188 -8.17 -12.16 36.74
CA PRO A 188 -8.08 -11.86 38.16
C PRO A 188 -7.11 -10.70 38.38
N SER A 189 -7.52 -9.71 39.16
CA SER A 189 -6.68 -8.57 39.51
C SER A 189 -5.32 -9.06 40.00
N PRO A 190 -4.20 -8.57 39.45
CA PRO A 190 -2.90 -8.97 39.93
C PRO A 190 -2.78 -8.60 41.42
N PRO A 191 -2.11 -9.44 42.23
CA PRO A 191 -1.90 -9.16 43.64
C PRO A 191 -1.18 -7.82 43.77
N ALA A 192 -1.66 -6.99 44.70
CA ALA A 192 -1.06 -5.69 45.01
C ALA A 192 0.40 -5.91 45.42
N VAL A 193 1.33 -5.49 44.55
CA VAL A 193 2.75 -5.46 44.89
C VAL A 193 2.92 -4.34 45.92
N PRO A 194 3.39 -4.64 47.15
CA PRO A 194 3.70 -3.60 48.12
C PRO A 194 4.77 -2.69 47.53
N ILE A 195 4.40 -1.43 47.33
CA ILE A 195 5.33 -0.38 46.92
C ILE A 195 6.25 -0.15 48.12
N GLY A 196 7.41 -0.83 48.11
CA GLY A 196 8.51 -0.55 49.02
C GLY A 196 8.95 0.89 48.80
N HIS A 197 8.83 1.70 49.85
CA HIS A 197 9.36 3.05 49.89
C HIS A 197 10.87 2.93 50.09
N ASP A 198 11.60 2.70 49.01
CA ASP A 198 13.06 2.78 49.03
C ASP A 198 13.44 4.26 49.02
N ASP A 199 13.72 4.79 50.22
CA ASP A 199 14.34 6.11 50.39
C ASP A 199 15.70 6.09 49.67
N PRO A 200 15.96 7.04 48.75
CA PRO A 200 17.26 7.10 48.08
C PRO A 200 18.36 7.42 49.10
N PRO A 201 19.52 6.74 49.01
CA PRO A 201 20.62 6.98 49.94
C PRO A 201 21.14 8.42 49.82
N PRO A 202 21.59 9.02 50.94
CA PRO A 202 22.10 10.39 50.96
C PRO A 202 23.34 10.49 50.09
N VAL A 203 23.31 11.42 49.13
CA VAL A 203 24.44 11.75 48.26
C VAL A 203 25.40 12.62 49.06
N GLU A 204 26.55 12.08 49.45
CA GLU A 204 27.65 12.86 50.02
C GLU A 204 28.35 13.67 48.92
N LEU A 205 28.13 14.99 48.94
CA LEU A 205 28.89 15.97 48.16
C LEU A 205 30.26 16.16 48.81
N THR A 206 31.30 15.62 48.18
CA THR A 206 32.71 15.94 48.51
C THR A 206 33.13 17.22 47.78
N GLN A 207 33.68 18.17 48.53
CA GLN A 207 34.28 19.42 48.04
C GLN A 207 35.75 19.24 47.67
#